data_AF-A0A7V9PA47-F1
#
_entry.id   AF-A0A7V9PA47-F1
#
_cell.length_a   1.000
_cell.length_b   1.000
_cell.length_c   1.000
_cell.angle_alpha   90.00
_cell.angle_beta   90.00
_cell.angle_gamma   90.00
#
_symmetry.space_group_name_H-M   'P 1'
#
loop_
_entity.id
_entity.type
_entity.pdbx_description
1 polymer ?
#
loop_
_entity_poly.entity_id
_entity_poly.type
_entity_poly.pdbx_seq_one_letter_code
_entity_poly.pdbx_strand_id
1 'polypeptide(L)'
;LYEYDSTWIYISPENFARLAGRSEFMPTILSVSVKDIYRANEIGEKIRENLGENFKVVDWREANQPLFAALSLERKVALSIISLIIFIAALNITTTLALLVGERKFDIAVLRTCGARSKSLILIFLFEGLFLGFAGIFGGVVLGLLACFAGNYFRLVSLSAEVYSLNYIPFHPNFMNILLIIFIAFTLCLAATIYPAFRASRVKPLENLRNY
;
A
#
# COMPACT_ATOMS: atom_id res chain seq x y z
N LEU A 1 -9.84 -0.69 31.87
CA LEU A 1 -10.20 -1.91 32.63
C LEU A 1 -11.10 -1.67 33.84
N TYR A 2 -11.15 -0.46 34.42
CA TYR A 2 -11.97 -0.18 35.63
C TYR A 2 -13.48 0.02 35.35
N GLU A 3 -13.89 0.38 34.12
CA GLU A 3 -15.32 0.54 33.77
C GLU A 3 -16.05 -0.76 33.40
N TYR A 4 -15.32 -1.84 33.08
CA TYR A 4 -15.95 -3.11 32.69
C TYR A 4 -16.41 -3.93 33.91
N ASP A 5 -15.68 -3.85 35.02
CA ASP A 5 -15.94 -4.66 36.22
C ASP A 5 -17.10 -4.14 37.08
N SER A 6 -17.53 -2.89 36.88
CA SER A 6 -18.63 -2.29 37.66
C SER A 6 -20.02 -2.52 37.07
N THR A 7 -20.12 -3.08 35.86
CA THR A 7 -21.41 -3.14 35.10
C THR A 7 -21.80 -4.56 34.65
N TRP A 8 -20.90 -5.55 34.71
CA TRP A 8 -21.14 -6.89 34.17
C TRP A 8 -21.17 -7.96 35.27
N ILE A 9 -22.22 -8.80 35.27
CA ILE A 9 -22.32 -9.97 36.15
C ILE A 9 -22.38 -11.21 35.25
N TYR A 10 -21.49 -12.17 35.49
CA TYR A 10 -21.51 -13.47 34.81
C TYR A 10 -22.27 -14.48 35.66
N ILE A 11 -23.30 -15.10 35.09
CA ILE A 11 -24.13 -16.11 35.75
C ILE A 11 -24.42 -17.25 34.78
N SER A 12 -24.62 -18.47 35.28
CA SER A 12 -25.01 -19.59 34.42
C SER A 12 -26.40 -19.37 33.81
N PRO A 13 -26.65 -19.84 32.57
CA PRO A 13 -27.94 -19.71 31.89
C PRO A 13 -29.14 -20.20 32.72
N GLU A 14 -28.95 -21.32 33.44
CA GLU A 14 -29.95 -21.95 34.30
C GLU A 14 -30.33 -21.06 35.50
N ASN A 15 -29.32 -20.45 36.13
CA ASN A 15 -29.52 -19.56 37.27
C ASN A 15 -30.14 -18.22 36.84
N PHE A 16 -29.79 -17.72 35.65
CA PHE A 16 -30.43 -16.55 35.07
C PHE A 16 -31.92 -16.78 34.80
N ALA A 17 -32.28 -17.93 34.20
CA ALA A 17 -33.69 -18.27 33.92
C ALA A 17 -34.52 -18.32 35.21
N ARG A 18 -33.99 -18.94 36.27
CA ARG A 18 -34.61 -18.97 37.60
C ARG A 18 -34.77 -17.58 38.22
N LEU A 19 -33.74 -16.74 38.14
CA LEU A 19 -33.77 -15.37 38.66
C LEU A 19 -34.75 -14.48 37.89
N ALA A 20 -34.89 -14.70 36.58
CA ALA A 20 -35.83 -14.00 35.71
C ALA A 20 -37.27 -14.54 35.80
N GLY A 21 -37.55 -15.53 36.65
CA GLY A 21 -38.88 -16.12 36.82
C GLY A 21 -39.36 -16.90 35.59
N ARG A 22 -38.45 -17.39 34.74
CA ARG A 22 -38.76 -18.15 33.52
C ARG A 22 -38.44 -19.63 33.71
N SER A 23 -39.27 -20.50 33.14
CA SER A 23 -39.05 -21.95 33.14
C SER A 23 -37.93 -22.37 32.18
N GLU A 24 -37.68 -21.57 31.13
CA GLU A 24 -36.67 -21.87 30.10
C GLU A 24 -35.75 -20.68 29.83
N PHE A 25 -34.51 -20.99 29.43
CA PHE A 25 -33.51 -20.01 29.04
C PHE A 25 -33.79 -19.52 27.61
N MET A 26 -34.09 -18.22 27.48
CA MET A 26 -34.25 -17.53 26.19
C MET A 26 -33.22 -16.40 26.09
N PRO A 27 -32.11 -16.58 25.36
CA PRO A 27 -31.11 -15.53 25.19
C PRO A 27 -31.60 -14.43 24.25
N THR A 28 -31.35 -13.17 24.62
CA THR A 28 -31.60 -12.01 23.74
C THR A 28 -30.55 -11.90 22.63
N ILE A 29 -29.31 -12.32 22.91
CA ILE A 29 -28.18 -12.28 21.99
C ILE A 29 -27.47 -13.64 22.06
N LEU A 30 -27.27 -14.25 20.89
CA LEU A 30 -26.46 -15.45 20.74
C LEU A 30 -25.19 -15.07 19.99
N SER A 31 -24.03 -15.16 20.64
CA SER A 31 -22.74 -14.98 19.99
C SER A 31 -22.24 -16.30 19.43
N VAL A 32 -21.89 -16.32 18.14
CA VAL A 32 -21.31 -17.48 17.48
C VAL A 32 -19.85 -17.18 17.20
N SER A 33 -18.96 -17.96 17.79
CA SER A 33 -17.52 -17.81 17.57
C SER A 33 -17.11 -18.60 16.34
N VAL A 34 -16.51 -17.92 15.37
CA VAL A 34 -16.07 -18.50 14.10
C VAL A 34 -14.56 -18.68 14.12
N LYS A 35 -14.07 -19.85 13.66
CA LYS A 35 -12.63 -20.14 13.62
C LYS A 35 -11.86 -19.28 12.62
N ASP A 36 -12.51 -18.88 11.52
CA ASP A 36 -11.96 -18.01 10.49
C ASP A 36 -12.79 -16.72 10.36
N ILE A 37 -12.19 -15.60 10.78
CA ILE A 37 -12.81 -14.28 10.76
C ILE A 37 -13.13 -13.76 9.34
N TYR A 38 -12.44 -14.27 8.31
CA TYR A 38 -12.67 -13.84 6.92
C TYR A 38 -13.93 -14.48 6.32
N ARG A 39 -14.34 -15.63 6.86
CA ARG A 39 -15.55 -16.34 6.46
C ARG A 39 -16.76 -15.99 7.33
N ALA A 40 -16.60 -15.10 8.31
CA ALA A 40 -17.67 -14.71 9.22
C ALA A 40 -18.89 -14.14 8.49
N ASN A 41 -18.68 -13.38 7.40
CA ASN A 41 -19.77 -12.89 6.57
C ASN A 41 -20.50 -14.04 5.82
N GLU A 42 -19.75 -14.96 5.19
CA GLU A 42 -20.33 -16.14 4.50
C GLU A 42 -21.14 -17.02 5.46
N ILE A 43 -20.61 -17.23 6.67
CA ILE A 43 -21.27 -18.02 7.73
C ILE A 43 -22.47 -17.25 8.28
N GLY A 44 -22.35 -15.93 8.45
CA GLY A 44 -23.43 -15.05 8.87
C GLY A 44 -24.63 -15.08 7.91
N GLU A 45 -24.39 -15.03 6.60
CA GLU A 45 -25.44 -15.16 5.60
C GLU A 45 -26.10 -16.54 5.63
N LYS A 46 -25.32 -17.62 5.74
CA LYS A 46 -25.88 -18.98 5.90
C LYS A 46 -26.73 -19.13 7.16
N ILE A 47 -26.33 -18.49 8.27
CA ILE A 47 -27.11 -18.46 9.51
C ILE A 47 -28.40 -17.68 9.27
N ARG A 48 -28.33 -16.53 8.61
CA ARG A 48 -29.49 -15.69 8.26
C ARG A 48 -30.51 -16.43 7.40
N GLU A 49 -30.05 -17.15 6.38
CA GLU A 49 -30.90 -17.97 5.51
C GLU A 49 -31.63 -19.09 6.27
N ASN A 50 -30.97 -19.73 7.25
CA ASN A 50 -31.55 -20.84 8.02
C ASN A 50 -32.48 -20.39 9.16
N LEU A 51 -32.26 -19.20 9.73
CA LEU A 51 -33.06 -18.68 10.85
C LEU A 51 -34.26 -17.80 10.41
N GLY A 52 -34.27 -17.33 9.16
CA GLY A 52 -35.32 -16.47 8.60
C GLY A 52 -35.24 -15.01 9.06
N GLU A 53 -36.18 -14.17 8.59
CA GLU A 53 -36.14 -12.71 8.81
C GLU A 53 -36.46 -12.25 10.24
N ASN A 54 -36.92 -13.16 11.10
CA ASN A 54 -37.25 -12.84 12.49
C ASN A 54 -36.01 -12.56 13.36
N PHE A 55 -34.81 -12.89 12.86
CA PHE A 55 -33.56 -12.73 13.59
C PHE A 55 -32.60 -11.81 12.83
N LYS A 56 -32.05 -10.81 13.54
CA LYS A 56 -31.02 -9.94 12.99
C LYS A 56 -29.64 -10.55 13.24
N VAL A 57 -29.04 -11.09 12.18
CA VAL A 57 -27.64 -11.55 12.21
C VAL A 57 -26.72 -10.37 11.92
N VAL A 58 -25.89 -9.99 12.90
CA VAL A 58 -24.90 -8.91 12.78
C VAL A 58 -23.51 -9.53 12.76
N ASP A 59 -22.76 -9.33 11.68
CA ASP A 59 -21.37 -9.76 11.58
C ASP A 59 -20.44 -8.87 12.41
N TRP A 60 -19.28 -9.39 12.82
CA TRP A 60 -18.30 -8.64 13.60
C TRP A 60 -17.81 -7.38 12.85
N ARG A 61 -17.79 -7.40 11.51
CA ARG A 61 -17.46 -6.22 10.68
C ARG A 61 -18.56 -5.16 10.70
N GLU A 62 -19.82 -5.58 10.70
CA GLU A 62 -20.98 -4.68 10.78
C GLU A 62 -21.09 -4.04 12.16
N ALA A 63 -20.84 -4.81 13.22
CA ALA A 63 -20.78 -4.29 14.59
C ALA A 63 -19.69 -3.22 14.76
N ASN A 64 -18.62 -3.29 13.97
CA ASN A 64 -17.49 -2.37 14.00
C ASN A 64 -17.40 -1.48 12.75
N GLN A 65 -18.51 -1.25 12.05
CA GLN A 65 -18.52 -0.57 10.76
C GLN A 65 -17.83 0.82 10.77
N PRO A 66 -17.99 1.69 11.79
CA PRO A 66 -17.31 2.98 11.84
C PRO A 66 -15.78 2.86 11.87
N LEU A 67 -15.25 1.88 12.61
CA LEU A 67 -13.81 1.61 12.68
C LEU A 67 -13.28 1.16 11.32
N PHE A 68 -13.97 0.22 10.67
CA PHE A 68 -13.59 -0.27 9.34
C PHE A 68 -13.68 0.81 8.26
N ALA A 69 -14.71 1.66 8.32
CA ALA A 69 -14.85 2.79 7.42
C ALA A 69 -13.66 3.75 7.58
N ALA A 70 -13.31 4.11 8.81
CA ALA A 70 -12.16 4.98 9.11
C ALA A 70 -10.83 4.38 8.60
N LEU A 71 -10.55 3.11 8.90
CA LEU A 71 -9.34 2.41 8.44
C LEU A 71 -9.28 2.32 6.91
N SER A 72 -10.42 2.09 6.25
CA SER A 72 -10.48 2.02 4.78
C SER A 72 -10.21 3.39 4.14
N LEU A 73 -10.70 4.47 4.74
CA LEU A 73 -10.47 5.84 4.28
C LEU A 73 -8.99 6.21 4.45
N GLU A 74 -8.42 5.94 5.61
CA GLU A 74 -7.00 6.16 5.90
C GLU A 74 -6.12 5.46 4.85
N ARG A 75 -6.39 4.18 4.58
CA ARG A 75 -5.64 3.41 3.57
C ARG A 75 -5.74 4.02 2.17
N LYS A 76 -6.91 4.53 1.77
CA LYS A 76 -7.11 5.19 0.47
C LYS A 76 -6.35 6.51 0.38
N VAL A 77 -6.39 7.32 1.43
CA VAL A 77 -5.67 8.60 1.49
C VAL A 77 -4.16 8.38 1.45
N ALA A 78 -3.64 7.43 2.23
CA ALA A 78 -2.23 7.06 2.21
C ALA A 78 -1.77 6.61 0.82
N LEU A 79 -2.56 5.75 0.15
CA LEU A 79 -2.28 5.30 -1.22
C LEU A 79 -2.26 6.48 -2.22
N SER A 80 -3.19 7.43 -2.08
CA SER A 80 -3.23 8.63 -2.92
C SER A 80 -1.98 9.49 -2.77
N ILE A 81 -1.51 9.71 -1.53
CA ILE A 81 -0.29 10.49 -1.26
C ILE A 81 0.94 9.79 -1.84
N ILE A 82 1.08 8.48 -1.60
CA ILE A 82 2.20 7.68 -2.14
C ILE A 82 2.20 7.74 -3.68
N SER A 83 1.04 7.61 -4.32
CA SER A 83 0.91 7.72 -5.77
C SER A 83 1.38 9.09 -6.29
N LEU A 84 1.03 10.18 -5.60
CA LEU A 84 1.45 11.52 -5.98
C LEU A 84 2.97 11.71 -5.84
N ILE A 85 3.57 11.17 -4.78
CA ILE A 85 5.04 11.21 -4.58
C ILE A 85 5.75 10.46 -5.72
N ILE A 86 5.27 9.26 -6.09
CA ILE A 86 5.83 8.49 -7.21
C ILE A 86 5.69 9.27 -8.52
N PHE A 87 4.55 9.93 -8.73
CA PHE A 87 4.34 10.77 -9.92
C PHE A 87 5.35 11.92 -10.00
N ILE A 88 5.57 12.64 -8.90
CA ILE A 88 6.57 13.72 -8.82
C ILE A 88 7.98 13.16 -9.08
N ALA A 89 8.32 12.00 -8.54
CA ALA A 89 9.61 11.35 -8.77
C ALA A 89 9.81 10.99 -10.26
N ALA A 90 8.78 10.49 -10.94
CA ALA A 90 8.84 10.18 -12.37
C ALA A 90 9.06 11.45 -13.23
N LEU A 91 8.41 12.56 -12.88
CA LEU A 91 8.68 13.86 -13.52
C LEU A 91 10.12 14.33 -13.29
N ASN A 92 10.67 14.10 -12.10
CA ASN A 92 12.05 14.46 -11.79
C ASN A 92 13.04 13.67 -12.66
N ILE A 93 12.83 12.35 -12.81
CA ILE A 93 13.63 11.50 -13.70
C ILE A 93 13.56 12.01 -15.15
N THR A 94 12.36 12.37 -15.62
CA THR A 94 12.16 12.93 -16.96
C THR A 94 12.98 14.20 -17.18
N THR A 95 12.92 15.13 -16.22
CA THR A 95 13.65 16.40 -16.28
C THR A 95 15.16 16.17 -16.25
N THR A 96 15.64 15.32 -15.35
CA THR A 96 17.06 14.99 -15.21
C THR A 96 17.61 14.36 -16.49
N LEU A 97 16.93 13.37 -17.07
CA LEU A 97 17.34 12.76 -18.35
C LEU A 97 17.26 13.77 -19.50
N ALA A 98 16.25 14.63 -19.54
CA ALA A 98 16.13 15.64 -20.58
C ALA A 98 17.26 16.69 -20.51
N LEU A 99 17.71 17.04 -19.30
CA LEU A 99 18.88 17.90 -19.08
C LEU A 99 20.16 17.19 -19.51
N LEU A 100 20.34 15.92 -19.11
CA LEU A 100 21.51 15.11 -19.47
C LEU A 100 21.67 14.98 -20.99
N VAL A 101 20.58 14.75 -21.72
CA VAL A 101 20.57 14.76 -23.20
C VAL A 101 21.02 16.10 -23.75
N GLY A 102 20.68 17.19 -23.07
CA GLY A 102 21.08 18.55 -23.41
C GLY A 102 22.59 18.80 -23.24
N GLU A 103 23.16 18.32 -22.15
CA GLU A 103 24.59 18.43 -21.83
C GLU A 103 25.44 17.54 -22.74
N ARG A 104 24.98 16.32 -23.04
CA ARG A 104 25.70 15.35 -23.89
C ARG A 104 25.42 15.49 -25.39
N LYS A 105 24.92 16.64 -25.85
CA LYS A 105 24.64 16.89 -27.28
C LYS A 105 25.87 16.70 -28.17
N PHE A 106 27.06 17.08 -27.69
CA PHE A 106 28.31 16.93 -28.44
C PHE A 106 28.67 15.45 -28.63
N ASP A 107 28.64 14.67 -27.56
CA ASP A 107 28.91 13.23 -27.60
C ASP A 107 27.92 12.49 -28.53
N ILE A 108 26.63 12.86 -28.47
CA ILE A 108 25.59 12.31 -29.36
C ILE A 108 25.88 12.67 -30.82
N ALA A 109 26.35 13.90 -31.10
CA ALA A 109 26.72 14.33 -32.44
C ALA A 109 27.93 13.56 -32.97
N VAL A 110 28.96 13.33 -32.15
CA VAL A 110 30.13 12.50 -32.51
C VAL A 110 29.72 11.05 -32.79
N LEU A 111 28.87 10.46 -31.94
CA LEU A 111 28.36 9.11 -32.18
C LEU A 111 27.58 9.03 -33.51
N ARG A 112 26.81 10.06 -33.84
CA ARG A 112 26.10 10.15 -35.13
C ARG A 112 27.04 10.26 -36.32
N THR A 113 28.11 11.05 -36.24
CA THR A 113 29.08 11.15 -37.33
C THR A 113 29.87 9.85 -37.52
N CYS A 114 30.06 9.07 -36.44
CA CYS A 114 30.60 7.71 -36.50
C CYS A 114 29.59 6.65 -37.01
N GLY A 115 28.35 7.03 -37.38
CA GLY A 115 27.37 6.12 -37.97
C GLY A 115 26.36 5.52 -36.99
N ALA A 116 26.26 6.02 -35.75
CA ALA A 116 25.26 5.54 -34.80
C ALA A 116 23.83 5.81 -35.32
N ARG A 117 23.02 4.75 -35.35
CA ARG A 117 21.60 4.83 -35.73
C ARG A 117 20.79 5.48 -34.61
N SER A 118 19.71 6.17 -34.95
CA SER A 118 18.78 6.76 -33.98
C SER A 118 18.26 5.75 -32.95
N LYS A 119 18.07 4.48 -33.34
CA LYS A 119 17.67 3.39 -32.43
C LYS A 119 18.72 3.12 -31.34
N SER A 120 20.01 3.16 -31.67
CA SER A 120 21.10 2.94 -30.70
C SER A 120 21.14 4.04 -29.66
N LEU A 121 20.91 5.30 -30.06
CA LEU A 121 20.81 6.42 -29.14
C LEU A 121 19.61 6.26 -28.18
N ILE A 122 18.43 5.91 -28.71
CA ILE A 122 17.24 5.65 -27.88
C ILE A 122 17.53 4.55 -26.86
N LEU A 123 18.17 3.45 -27.27
CA LEU A 123 18.54 2.34 -26.39
C LEU A 123 19.46 2.77 -25.25
N ILE A 124 20.49 3.58 -25.52
CA ILE A 124 21.42 4.08 -24.48
C ILE A 124 20.65 4.84 -23.40
N PHE A 125 19.83 5.82 -23.79
CA PHE A 125 19.05 6.62 -22.83
C PHE A 125 17.96 5.81 -22.14
N LEU A 126 17.39 4.80 -22.82
CA LEU A 126 16.43 3.89 -22.23
C LEU A 126 17.08 3.03 -21.14
N PHE A 127 18.28 2.49 -21.39
CA PHE A 127 19.04 1.73 -20.39
C PHE A 127 19.47 2.60 -19.21
N GLU A 128 19.85 3.86 -19.46
CA GLU A 128 20.23 4.80 -18.40
C GLU A 128 19.05 5.11 -17.48
N GLY A 129 17.87 5.41 -18.06
CA GLY A 129 16.66 5.60 -17.27
C GLY A 129 16.18 4.32 -16.56
N LEU A 130 16.34 3.15 -17.20
CA LEU A 130 16.05 1.85 -16.58
C LEU A 130 16.96 1.59 -15.38
N PHE A 131 18.25 1.89 -15.50
CA PHE A 131 19.23 1.71 -14.43
C PHE A 131 18.94 2.65 -13.25
N LEU A 132 18.67 3.93 -13.52
CA LEU A 132 18.23 4.90 -12.50
C LEU A 132 16.95 4.45 -11.80
N GLY A 133 15.95 4.01 -12.56
CA GLY A 133 14.70 3.49 -12.03
C GLY A 133 14.88 2.25 -11.16
N PHE A 134 15.65 1.28 -11.65
CA PHE A 134 15.94 0.05 -10.93
C PHE A 134 16.71 0.32 -9.64
N ALA A 135 17.75 1.15 -9.68
CA ALA A 135 18.52 1.52 -8.49
C ALA A 135 17.65 2.23 -7.45
N GLY A 136 16.76 3.13 -7.88
CA GLY A 136 15.81 3.81 -7.00
C GLY A 136 14.78 2.87 -6.37
N ILE A 137 14.18 1.98 -7.17
CA ILE A 137 13.21 0.98 -6.68
C ILE A 137 13.90 0.02 -5.71
N PHE A 138 15.06 -0.53 -6.08
CA PHE A 138 15.80 -1.47 -5.25
C PHE A 138 16.21 -0.82 -3.93
N GLY A 139 16.81 0.38 -3.98
CA GLY A 139 17.17 1.14 -2.78
C GLY A 139 15.96 1.47 -1.91
N GLY A 140 14.86 1.90 -2.52
CA GLY A 140 13.61 2.20 -1.81
C GLY A 140 13.00 0.99 -1.11
N VAL A 141 12.99 -0.18 -1.76
CA VAL A 141 12.49 -1.43 -1.16
C VAL A 141 13.37 -1.86 0.00
N VAL A 142 14.70 -1.84 -0.16
CA VAL A 142 15.64 -2.20 0.91
C VAL A 142 15.49 -1.26 2.10
N LEU A 143 15.48 0.06 1.87
CA LEU A 143 15.30 1.06 2.93
C LEU A 143 13.92 0.93 3.60
N GLY A 144 12.86 0.67 2.84
CA GLY A 144 11.51 0.46 3.39
C GLY A 144 11.42 -0.79 4.27
N LEU A 145 12.04 -1.89 3.86
CA LEU A 145 12.11 -3.12 4.67
C LEU A 145 12.96 -2.92 5.93
N LEU A 146 14.09 -2.22 5.82
CA LEU A 146 14.92 -1.87 6.98
C LEU A 146 14.17 -0.95 7.96
N ALA A 147 13.43 0.04 7.46
CA ALA A 147 12.59 0.89 8.28
C ALA A 147 11.48 0.10 8.99
N CYS A 148 10.86 -0.86 8.29
CA CYS A 148 9.87 -1.77 8.88
C CYS A 148 10.48 -2.64 9.98
N PHE A 149 11.67 -3.18 9.75
CA PHE A 149 12.40 -3.99 10.73
C PHE A 149 12.79 -3.16 11.96
N ALA A 150 13.33 -1.96 11.75
CA ALA A 150 13.66 -1.02 12.81
C ALA A 150 12.42 -0.59 13.60
N GLY A 151 11.30 -0.30 12.93
CA GLY A 151 10.04 0.05 13.58
C GLY A 151 9.52 -1.04 14.51
N ASN A 152 9.60 -2.31 14.08
CA ASN A 152 9.25 -3.46 14.92
C ASN A 152 10.25 -3.67 16.07
N TYR A 153 11.55 -3.48 15.81
CA TYR A 153 12.60 -3.66 16.82
C TYR A 153 12.53 -2.60 17.93
N PHE A 154 12.40 -1.33 17.56
CA PHE A 154 12.37 -0.20 18.49
C PHE A 154 10.98 0.06 19.11
N ARG A 155 9.94 -0.67 18.69
CA ARG A 155 8.54 -0.49 19.13
C ARG A 155 8.13 0.98 19.15
N LEU A 156 8.46 1.71 18.08
CA LEU A 156 8.36 3.18 17.97
C LEU A 156 6.96 3.75 18.25
N VAL A 157 5.91 2.93 18.16
CA VAL A 157 4.54 3.28 18.51
C VAL A 157 4.09 2.42 19.70
N SER A 158 4.57 2.77 20.89
CA SER A 158 4.04 2.24 22.15
C SER A 158 2.72 2.95 22.45
N LEU A 159 1.59 2.33 22.11
CA LEU A 159 0.30 2.78 22.64
C LEU A 159 0.20 2.34 24.09
N SER A 160 -0.21 3.24 24.97
CA SER A 160 -0.54 2.91 26.36
C SER A 160 -1.55 1.77 26.37
N ALA A 161 -1.13 0.62 26.91
CA ALA A 161 -1.87 -0.65 26.88
C ALA A 161 -3.29 -0.55 27.50
N GLU A 162 -3.55 0.51 28.27
CA GLU A 162 -4.84 0.79 28.92
C GLU A 162 -5.98 1.12 27.95
N VAL A 163 -5.71 1.62 26.74
CA VAL A 163 -6.75 2.08 25.80
C VAL A 163 -6.93 1.15 24.59
N TYR A 164 -5.87 0.49 24.11
CA TYR A 164 -5.90 -0.23 22.82
C TYR A 164 -5.67 -1.74 22.89
N SER A 165 -5.44 -2.33 24.07
CA SER A 165 -5.19 -3.78 24.26
C SER A 165 -4.10 -4.40 23.36
N LEU A 166 -3.28 -3.57 22.72
CA LEU A 166 -2.18 -3.92 21.82
C LEU A 166 -0.91 -3.20 22.30
N ASN A 167 0.14 -3.96 22.61
CA ASN A 167 1.40 -3.43 23.16
C ASN A 167 2.27 -2.70 22.11
N TYR A 168 1.97 -2.86 20.81
CA TYR A 168 2.61 -2.19 19.68
C TYR A 168 1.79 -2.44 18.40
N ILE A 169 1.93 -1.59 17.39
CA ILE A 169 1.40 -1.85 16.05
C ILE A 169 2.46 -2.64 15.28
N PRO A 170 2.27 -3.95 15.02
CA PRO A 170 3.22 -4.71 14.23
C PRO A 170 3.17 -4.23 12.77
N PHE A 171 4.31 -3.79 12.24
CA PHE A 171 4.45 -3.53 10.82
C PHE A 171 4.62 -4.89 10.11
N HIS A 172 3.56 -5.35 9.46
CA HIS A 172 3.58 -6.53 8.60
C HIS A 172 3.69 -6.12 7.13
N PRO A 173 4.90 -6.15 6.54
CA PRO A 173 5.06 -5.83 5.13
C PRO A 173 4.37 -6.92 4.30
N ASN A 174 3.28 -6.54 3.62
CA ASN A 174 2.58 -7.47 2.74
C ASN A 174 3.31 -7.54 1.39
N PHE A 175 3.77 -8.74 1.04
CA PHE A 175 4.53 -8.99 -0.19
C PHE A 175 3.77 -8.55 -1.46
N MET A 176 2.45 -8.78 -1.52
CA MET A 176 1.63 -8.40 -2.67
C MET A 176 1.58 -6.88 -2.87
N ASN A 177 1.49 -6.11 -1.76
CA ASN A 177 1.52 -4.65 -1.84
C ASN A 177 2.88 -4.14 -2.33
N ILE A 178 3.98 -4.74 -1.87
CA ILE A 178 5.33 -4.38 -2.32
C ILE A 178 5.49 -4.65 -3.82
N LEU A 179 5.06 -5.82 -4.29
CA LEU A 179 5.12 -6.18 -5.70
C LEU A 179 4.33 -5.21 -6.58
N LEU A 180 3.13 -4.81 -6.13
CA LEU A 180 2.29 -3.85 -6.82
C LEU A 180 2.95 -2.46 -6.91
N ILE A 181 3.56 -1.99 -5.83
CA ILE A 181 4.30 -0.71 -5.81
C ILE A 181 5.51 -0.76 -6.76
N ILE A 182 6.29 -1.84 -6.74
CA ILE A 182 7.43 -2.06 -7.65
C ILE A 182 6.95 -1.99 -9.11
N PHE A 183 5.85 -2.68 -9.42
CA PHE A 183 5.31 -2.71 -10.77
C PHE A 183 4.85 -1.33 -11.26
N ILE A 184 4.13 -0.58 -10.41
CA ILE A 184 3.69 0.78 -10.73
C ILE A 184 4.88 1.71 -10.91
N ALA A 185 5.85 1.69 -9.99
CA ALA A 185 7.03 2.53 -10.05
C ALA A 185 7.87 2.24 -11.30
N PHE A 186 8.05 0.97 -11.63
CA PHE A 186 8.77 0.54 -12.83
C PHE A 186 8.08 1.02 -14.11
N THR A 187 6.75 0.86 -14.19
CA THR A 187 5.95 1.31 -15.34
C THR A 187 6.02 2.82 -15.52
N LEU A 188 5.92 3.59 -14.43
CA LEU A 188 6.03 5.05 -14.46
C LEU A 188 7.44 5.50 -14.85
N CYS A 189 8.48 4.83 -14.38
CA CYS A 189 9.86 5.15 -14.75
C CYS A 189 10.14 4.86 -16.24
N LEU A 190 9.63 3.75 -16.76
CA LEU A 190 9.68 3.45 -18.19
C LEU A 190 8.95 4.53 -19.00
N ALA A 191 7.73 4.90 -18.60
CA ALA A 191 6.97 5.95 -19.26
C ALA A 191 7.71 7.30 -19.27
N ALA A 192 8.30 7.69 -18.14
CA ALA A 192 9.11 8.90 -17.98
C ALA A 192 10.35 8.92 -18.89
N THR A 193 11.01 7.76 -19.07
CA THR A 193 12.26 7.63 -19.84
C THR A 193 12.03 7.69 -21.35
N ILE A 194 10.83 7.34 -21.83
CA ILE A 194 10.51 7.32 -23.27
C ILE A 194 10.66 8.71 -23.91
N TYR A 195 10.15 9.76 -23.27
CA TYR A 195 10.18 11.11 -23.84
C TYR A 195 11.62 11.65 -24.07
N PRO A 196 12.53 11.62 -23.07
CA PRO A 196 13.93 12.02 -23.25
C PRO A 196 14.67 11.15 -24.28
N ALA A 197 14.43 9.84 -24.30
CA ALA A 197 15.08 8.93 -25.24
C ALA A 197 14.75 9.28 -26.70
N PHE A 198 13.48 9.60 -26.98
CA PHE A 198 13.08 10.10 -28.30
C PHE A 198 13.69 11.47 -28.61
N ARG A 199 13.76 12.38 -27.64
CA ARG A 199 14.38 13.70 -27.81
C ARG A 199 15.86 13.58 -28.19
N ALA A 200 16.60 12.69 -27.53
CA ALA A 200 18.00 12.43 -27.82
C ALA A 200 18.24 11.93 -29.25
N SER A 201 17.35 11.06 -29.72
CA SER A 201 17.40 10.52 -31.08
C SER A 201 17.20 11.59 -32.17
N ARG A 202 16.70 12.78 -31.84
CA ARG A 202 16.45 13.86 -32.78
C ARG A 202 17.51 14.96 -32.76
N VAL A 203 18.56 14.83 -31.94
CA VAL A 203 19.68 15.78 -31.91
C VAL A 203 20.41 15.74 -33.26
N LYS A 204 20.27 16.80 -34.05
CA LYS A 204 20.94 16.90 -35.35
C LYS A 204 22.45 17.06 -35.14
N PRO A 205 23.29 16.33 -35.89
CA PRO A 205 24.69 16.71 -36.01
C PRO A 205 24.71 18.06 -36.75
N LEU A 206 25.43 19.03 -36.21
CA LEU A 206 25.75 20.36 -36.78
C LEU A 206 24.88 21.55 -36.34
N GLU A 207 25.45 22.31 -35.40
CA GLU A 207 25.58 23.79 -35.45
C GLU A 207 26.67 24.28 -34.44
N ASN A 208 27.05 23.45 -33.46
CA ASN A 208 27.98 23.83 -32.38
C ASN A 208 29.49 23.67 -32.68
N LEU A 209 29.88 23.23 -33.89
CA LEU A 209 31.29 23.17 -34.29
C LEU A 209 31.82 24.51 -34.83
N ARG A 210 30.97 25.54 -34.94
CA ARG A 210 31.37 26.87 -35.45
C ARG A 210 31.82 27.86 -34.37
N ASN A 211 31.62 27.53 -33.09
CA ASN A 211 31.90 28.44 -31.95
C ASN A 211 32.82 27.82 -30.88
N TYR A 212 33.64 26.83 -31.24
CA TYR A 212 34.80 26.42 -30.44
C TYR A 212 36.08 26.78 -31.18
#